data_AF-A0A2G8K6I1-F1
#
_entry.id   AF-A0A2G8K6I1-F1
#
_cell.length_a   1.000
_cell.length_b   1.000
_cell.length_c   1.000
_cell.angle_alpha   90.00
_cell.angle_beta   90.00
_cell.angle_gamma   90.00
#
_symmetry.space_group_name_H-M   'P 1'
#
loop_
_entity.id
_entity.type
_entity.pdbx_description
1 polymer ?
#
loop_
_entity_poly.entity_id
_entity_poly.type
_entity_poly.pdbx_seq_one_letter_code
_entity_poly.pdbx_strand_id
1 'polypeptide(L)'
;MAWRCPRRRTTIRVWLSIYSRDAYLHGIMSDEEKEVSVKFMKFWTNFAKSGDPSRSDTSSSPGEGEWAWPTFTIPELNYKELSFEMKVDRGLKADECNFWNEFEPELQSFVASMDQSELEWREEFSGWQDDLEEWRMSFSDYQNEPTCET
;
A
#
# COMPACT_ATOMS: atom_id res chain seq x y z
N MET A 1 -3.81 -17.91 6.35
CA MET A 1 -2.51 -17.21 6.19
C MET A 1 -2.78 -15.91 5.48
N ALA A 2 -2.82 -14.81 6.22
CA ALA A 2 -3.29 -13.52 5.74
C ALA A 2 -2.13 -12.77 5.08
N TRP A 3 -2.12 -12.78 3.75
CA TRP A 3 -1.29 -11.91 2.93
C TRP A 3 -1.92 -10.51 2.92
N ARG A 4 -1.28 -9.51 3.54
CA ARG A 4 -1.58 -8.08 3.32
C ARG A 4 -0.25 -7.30 3.35
N CYS A 5 0.05 -6.37 2.44
CA CYS A 5 -0.75 -5.75 1.39
C CYS A 5 0.12 -5.30 0.18
N PRO A 6 -0.26 -5.63 -1.06
CA PRO A 6 0.00 -4.79 -2.22
C PRO A 6 -1.25 -3.96 -2.53
N ARG A 7 -1.18 -2.63 -2.42
CA ARG A 7 -2.21 -1.74 -3.01
C ARG A 7 -1.64 -0.94 -4.18
N ARG A 8 -1.39 -1.63 -5.29
CA ARG A 8 -1.46 -0.98 -6.60
C ARG A 8 -2.92 -0.90 -7.00
N ARG A 9 -3.56 0.26 -6.86
CA ARG A 9 -4.66 0.62 -7.79
C ARG A 9 -4.04 0.99 -9.14
N THR A 10 -3.42 0.03 -9.81
CA THR A 10 -3.22 0.16 -11.25
C THR A 10 -4.53 -0.28 -11.89
N THR A 11 -5.37 0.72 -12.19
CA THR A 11 -6.38 0.58 -13.24
C THR A 11 -5.70 -0.08 -14.43
N ILE A 12 -6.19 -1.25 -14.84
CA ILE A 12 -5.75 -1.92 -16.06
C ILE A 12 -6.15 -0.98 -17.22
N ARG A 13 -5.25 -0.09 -17.60
CA ARG A 13 -5.29 0.58 -18.89
C ARG A 13 -4.54 -0.34 -19.84
N VAL A 14 -5.29 -1.19 -20.55
CA VAL A 14 -4.80 -1.85 -21.76
C VAL A 14 -4.61 -0.76 -22.81
N TRP A 15 -3.42 -0.16 -22.88
CA TRP A 15 -2.97 0.49 -24.09
C TRP A 15 -2.28 -0.56 -24.95
N LEU A 16 -3.06 -1.12 -25.88
CA LEU A 16 -2.53 -1.78 -27.06
C LEU A 16 -1.92 -0.70 -27.97
N SER A 17 -0.60 -0.56 -27.94
CA SER A 17 0.20 0.01 -29.04
C SER A 17 1.52 -0.75 -29.10
N ILE A 18 1.59 -1.82 -29.89
CA ILE A 18 2.17 -1.83 -31.24
C ILE A 18 3.70 -1.70 -31.21
N TYR A 19 4.35 -2.86 -31.33
CA TYR A 19 5.64 -3.15 -31.97
C TYR A 19 6.83 -2.22 -31.69
N SER A 20 7.84 -2.75 -30.97
CA SER A 20 9.14 -3.07 -31.59
C SER A 20 10.09 -3.73 -30.57
N ARG A 21 10.49 -4.98 -30.88
CA ARG A 21 11.77 -5.64 -30.56
C ARG A 21 12.42 -5.37 -29.20
N ASP A 22 12.19 -6.29 -28.27
CA ASP A 22 13.28 -7.05 -27.64
C ASP A 22 12.85 -8.53 -27.76
N ALA A 23 13.33 -9.18 -28.82
CA ALA A 23 14.44 -10.12 -28.72
C ALA A 23 13.93 -11.50 -28.29
N TYR A 24 13.93 -12.43 -29.24
CA TYR A 24 14.11 -13.88 -29.06
C TYR A 24 13.58 -14.44 -27.73
N LEU A 25 12.45 -15.16 -27.83
CA LEU A 25 12.13 -16.33 -26.99
C LEU A 25 13.41 -16.88 -26.38
N HIS A 26 13.55 -16.76 -25.05
CA HIS A 26 14.70 -17.17 -24.27
C HIS A 26 15.38 -18.35 -24.94
N GLY A 27 16.63 -18.15 -25.37
CA GLY A 27 17.51 -19.24 -25.74
C GLY A 27 17.48 -20.30 -24.65
N ILE A 28 17.82 -21.52 -25.04
CA ILE A 28 17.99 -22.70 -24.15
C ILE A 28 18.26 -22.26 -22.71
N MET A 29 17.32 -22.55 -21.81
CA MET A 29 17.39 -22.19 -20.39
C MET A 29 18.81 -22.48 -19.88
N SER A 30 19.44 -21.49 -19.24
CA SER A 30 20.81 -21.64 -18.75
C SER A 30 20.86 -22.78 -17.72
N ASP A 31 22.04 -23.35 -17.51
CA ASP A 31 22.15 -24.45 -16.56
C ASP A 31 21.89 -23.96 -15.12
N GLU A 32 22.21 -22.70 -14.83
CA GLU A 32 21.87 -22.04 -13.56
C GLU A 32 20.36 -21.86 -13.39
N GLU A 33 19.65 -21.46 -14.44
CA GLU A 33 18.19 -21.34 -14.43
C GLU A 33 17.49 -22.71 -14.26
N LYS A 34 18.05 -23.77 -14.85
CA LYS A 34 17.62 -25.17 -14.61
C LYS A 34 17.82 -25.56 -13.16
N GLU A 35 18.97 -25.23 -12.58
CA GLU A 35 19.24 -25.53 -11.18
C GLU A 35 18.25 -24.83 -10.24
N VAL A 36 18.00 -23.54 -10.45
CA VAL A 36 17.01 -22.76 -9.69
C VAL A 36 15.62 -23.37 -9.84
N SER A 37 15.24 -23.77 -11.05
CA SER A 37 13.93 -24.40 -11.33
C SER A 37 13.78 -25.73 -10.58
N VAL A 38 14.83 -26.55 -10.54
CA VAL A 38 14.84 -27.82 -9.78
C VAL A 38 14.75 -27.56 -8.28
N LYS A 39 15.49 -26.58 -7.74
CA LYS A 39 15.41 -26.16 -6.33
C LYS A 39 13.99 -25.69 -5.98
N PHE A 40 13.38 -24.86 -6.83
CA PHE A 40 11.99 -24.41 -6.68
C PHE A 40 11.02 -25.59 -6.61
N MET A 41 11.05 -26.50 -7.59
CA MET A 41 10.17 -27.67 -7.58
C MET A 41 10.35 -28.51 -6.31
N LYS A 42 11.59 -28.71 -5.85
CA LYS A 42 11.88 -29.42 -4.60
C LYS A 42 11.21 -28.77 -3.39
N PHE A 43 11.39 -27.47 -3.17
CA PHE A 43 10.76 -26.76 -2.06
C PHE A 43 9.23 -26.90 -2.06
N TRP A 44 8.59 -26.79 -3.23
CA TRP A 44 7.14 -26.94 -3.35
C TRP A 44 6.68 -28.38 -3.11
N THR A 45 7.42 -29.37 -3.61
CA THR A 45 7.08 -30.79 -3.34
C THR A 45 7.30 -31.18 -1.89
N ASN A 46 8.32 -30.64 -1.23
CA ASN A 46 8.57 -30.80 0.20
C ASN A 46 7.42 -30.20 1.01
N PHE A 47 7.04 -28.95 0.70
CA PHE A 47 5.91 -28.29 1.33
C PHE A 47 4.61 -29.10 1.17
N ALA A 48 4.34 -29.65 -0.02
CA ALA A 48 3.16 -30.48 -0.24
C ALA A 48 3.17 -31.79 0.57
N LYS A 49 4.35 -32.36 0.86
CA LYS A 49 4.50 -33.61 1.62
C LYS A 49 4.46 -33.43 3.13
N SER A 50 5.16 -32.40 3.63
CA SER A 50 5.45 -32.23 5.05
C SER A 50 4.85 -30.96 5.67
N GLY A 51 4.38 -30.02 4.84
CA GLY A 51 4.01 -28.67 5.25
C GLY A 51 5.19 -27.73 5.46
N ASP A 52 6.43 -28.23 5.32
CA ASP A 52 7.67 -27.46 5.50
C ASP A 52 8.55 -27.57 4.23
N PRO A 53 8.81 -26.47 3.51
CA PRO A 53 9.62 -26.50 2.30
C PRO A 53 11.03 -27.07 2.54
N SER A 54 11.58 -26.88 3.74
CA SER A 54 12.92 -27.34 4.11
C SER A 54 13.00 -28.84 4.44
N ARG A 55 11.86 -29.56 4.52
CA ARG A 55 11.81 -30.97 4.93
C ARG A 55 11.28 -31.87 3.82
N SER A 56 12.05 -32.89 3.45
CA SER A 56 11.67 -33.83 2.38
C SER A 56 10.47 -34.72 2.72
N ASP A 57 10.26 -34.98 4.01
CA ASP A 57 9.14 -35.72 4.58
C ASP A 57 8.87 -35.25 6.03
N THR A 58 7.85 -35.80 6.69
CA THR A 58 7.47 -35.41 8.07
C THR A 58 8.44 -35.89 9.15
N SER A 59 9.33 -36.84 8.84
CA SER A 59 10.30 -37.44 9.76
C SER A 59 11.72 -36.88 9.62
N SER A 60 12.04 -36.23 8.51
CA SER A 60 13.35 -35.70 8.17
C SER A 60 13.62 -34.38 8.88
N SER A 61 14.88 -34.12 9.20
CA SER A 61 15.31 -32.83 9.72
C SER A 61 15.21 -31.75 8.64
N PRO A 62 14.94 -30.48 9.02
CA PRO A 62 15.04 -29.34 8.11
C PRO A 62 16.40 -29.27 7.43
N GLY A 63 16.41 -28.93 6.14
CA GLY A 63 17.63 -28.63 5.40
C GLY A 63 18.33 -27.38 5.93
N GLU A 64 19.66 -27.36 5.83
CA GLU A 64 20.51 -26.26 6.27
C GLU A 64 21.05 -25.44 5.09
N GLY A 65 21.56 -24.23 5.37
CA GLY A 65 22.14 -23.34 4.37
C GLY A 65 21.15 -22.93 3.28
N GLU A 66 21.49 -23.20 2.01
CA GLU A 66 20.63 -22.92 0.85
C GLU A 66 19.28 -23.66 0.91
N TRP A 67 19.19 -24.78 1.64
CA TRP A 67 17.95 -25.56 1.78
C TRP A 67 17.12 -25.16 2.99
N ALA A 68 17.61 -24.22 3.82
CA ALA A 68 16.85 -23.68 4.93
C ALA A 68 15.78 -22.71 4.42
N TRP A 69 14.54 -22.91 4.85
CA TRP A 69 13.42 -22.01 4.61
C TRP A 69 12.71 -21.74 5.94
N PRO A 70 13.10 -20.67 6.66
CA PRO A 70 12.52 -20.41 7.98
C PRO A 70 11.05 -20.03 7.87
N THR A 71 10.28 -20.43 8.89
CA THR A 71 8.88 -20.06 9.00
C THR A 71 8.74 -18.54 9.18
N PHE A 72 7.82 -17.95 8.44
CA PHE A 72 7.49 -16.54 8.60
C PHE A 72 6.86 -16.31 9.98
N THR A 73 7.51 -15.48 10.79
CA THR A 73 7.12 -15.14 12.16
C THR A 73 7.22 -13.63 12.35
N ILE A 74 6.43 -13.07 13.28
CA ILE A 74 6.54 -11.68 13.70
C ILE A 74 7.22 -11.72 15.07
N PRO A 75 8.36 -11.01 15.28
CA PRO A 75 8.89 -9.88 14.50
C PRO A 75 9.96 -10.22 13.44
N GLU A 76 10.30 -11.48 13.23
CA GLU A 76 11.45 -11.89 12.43
C GLU A 76 11.28 -11.54 10.94
N LEU A 77 10.07 -11.62 10.38
CA LEU A 77 9.73 -11.24 9.00
C LEU A 77 10.65 -11.86 7.94
N ASN A 78 11.16 -13.06 8.21
CA ASN A 78 12.07 -13.75 7.31
C ASN A 78 11.33 -14.24 6.06
N TYR A 79 11.97 -14.07 4.90
CA TYR A 79 11.51 -14.59 3.62
C TYR A 79 12.66 -15.25 2.87
N LYS A 80 12.32 -16.16 1.96
CA LYS A 80 13.27 -16.80 1.07
C LYS A 80 13.31 -16.01 -0.24
N GLU A 81 14.47 -15.51 -0.61
CA GLU A 81 14.68 -14.93 -1.93
C GLU A 81 14.93 -16.06 -2.93
N LEU A 82 14.04 -16.18 -3.92
CA LEU A 82 14.12 -17.19 -4.97
C LEU A 82 14.99 -16.67 -6.12
N SER A 83 16.27 -16.48 -5.82
CA SER A 83 17.33 -16.13 -6.78
C SER A 83 18.34 -17.28 -6.88
N PHE A 84 19.39 -17.11 -7.69
CA PHE A 84 20.43 -18.14 -7.87
C PHE A 84 21.06 -18.59 -6.53
N GLU A 85 21.19 -17.67 -5.57
CA GLU A 85 21.80 -17.91 -4.26
C GLU A 85 20.83 -18.50 -3.22
N MET A 86 19.51 -18.45 -3.46
CA MET A 86 18.49 -18.93 -2.54
C MET A 86 18.67 -18.40 -1.10
N LYS A 87 19.02 -17.12 -0.94
CA LYS A 87 19.30 -16.56 0.39
C LYS A 87 18.02 -16.34 1.20
N VAL A 88 18.16 -16.31 2.52
CA VAL A 88 17.11 -15.87 3.44
C VAL A 88 17.40 -14.43 3.79
N ASP A 89 16.38 -13.58 3.69
CA ASP A 89 16.47 -12.17 4.02
C ASP A 89 15.24 -11.75 4.85
N ARG A 90 15.21 -10.51 5.33
CA ARG A 90 14.23 -10.02 6.30
C ARG A 90 13.52 -8.76 5.83
N GLY A 91 12.22 -8.68 6.10
CA GLY A 91 11.47 -7.41 5.99
C GLY A 91 11.35 -6.91 4.56
N LEU A 92 10.93 -7.78 3.64
CA LEU A 92 10.74 -7.42 2.23
C LEU A 92 9.84 -6.18 2.10
N LYS A 93 10.40 -5.08 1.60
CA LYS A 93 9.68 -3.81 1.35
C LYS A 93 8.97 -3.27 2.59
N ALA A 94 9.65 -3.31 3.74
CA ALA A 94 9.09 -2.86 5.01
C ALA A 94 8.58 -1.40 4.92
N ASP A 95 9.35 -0.51 4.31
CA ASP A 95 9.00 0.92 4.19
C ASP A 95 7.75 1.12 3.32
N GLU A 96 7.64 0.44 2.18
CA GLU A 96 6.45 0.54 1.34
C GLU A 96 5.23 -0.11 2.01
N CYS A 97 5.42 -1.20 2.75
CA CYS A 97 4.34 -1.78 3.55
C CYS A 97 3.88 -0.80 4.62
N ASN A 98 4.80 -0.08 5.28
CA ASN A 98 4.45 0.94 6.26
C ASN A 98 3.68 2.10 5.63
N PHE A 99 4.14 2.56 4.47
CA PHE A 99 3.45 3.60 3.72
C PHE A 99 1.99 3.22 3.43
N TRP A 100 1.73 2.00 2.94
CA TRP A 100 0.37 1.60 2.58
C TRP A 100 -0.51 1.20 3.77
N ASN A 101 0.08 0.72 4.87
CA ASN A 101 -0.69 0.24 6.01
C ASN A 101 -0.92 1.32 7.07
N GLU A 102 0.00 2.26 7.23
CA GLU A 102 -0.07 3.32 8.25
C GLU A 102 -0.29 4.69 7.61
N PHE A 103 0.64 5.11 6.76
CA PHE A 103 0.67 6.49 6.26
C PHE A 103 -0.51 6.84 5.34
N GLU A 104 -0.89 5.96 4.39
CA GLU A 104 -1.99 6.25 3.48
C GLU A 104 -3.35 6.39 4.20
N PRO A 105 -3.74 5.48 5.11
CA PRO A 105 -4.95 5.67 5.91
C PRO A 105 -4.94 6.95 6.75
N GLU A 106 -3.80 7.29 7.37
CA GLU A 106 -3.66 8.54 8.13
C GLU A 106 -3.86 9.76 7.23
N LEU A 107 -3.23 9.77 6.06
CA LEU A 107 -3.39 10.85 5.08
C LEU A 107 -4.84 11.00 4.63
N GLN A 108 -5.55 9.91 4.35
CA GLN A 108 -6.97 9.94 3.99
C GLN A 108 -7.82 10.55 5.12
N SER A 109 -7.54 10.18 6.38
CA SER A 109 -8.26 10.73 7.53
C SER A 109 -8.04 12.24 7.69
N PHE A 110 -6.81 12.70 7.47
CA PHE A 110 -6.48 14.12 7.53
C PHE A 110 -7.18 14.91 6.42
N VAL A 111 -7.13 14.43 5.17
CA VAL A 111 -7.82 15.09 4.04
C VAL A 111 -9.33 15.13 4.27
N ALA A 112 -9.95 14.05 4.77
CA ALA A 112 -11.37 14.04 5.08
C ALA A 112 -11.78 15.08 6.14
N SER A 113 -10.89 15.39 7.09
CA SER A 113 -11.13 16.44 8.09
C SER A 113 -11.08 17.85 7.48
N MET A 114 -10.26 18.08 6.46
CA MET A 114 -10.17 19.37 5.79
C MET A 114 -11.46 19.71 5.05
N ASP A 115 -12.08 18.74 4.36
CA ASP A 115 -13.38 18.91 3.71
C ASP A 115 -14.46 19.33 4.73
N GLN A 116 -14.44 18.74 5.93
CA GLN A 116 -15.38 19.11 7.00
C GLN A 116 -15.17 20.56 7.46
N SER A 117 -13.92 21.00 7.66
CA SER A 117 -13.62 22.38 8.03
C SER A 117 -14.00 23.38 6.91
N GLU A 118 -13.89 23.00 5.64
CA GLU A 118 -14.36 23.83 4.53
C GLU A 118 -15.90 23.97 4.54
N LEU A 119 -16.63 22.87 4.80
CA LEU A 119 -18.08 22.90 4.92
C LEU A 119 -18.53 23.79 6.09
N GLU A 120 -17.93 23.63 7.26
CA GLU A 120 -18.19 24.47 8.44
C GLU A 120 -17.93 25.95 8.13
N TRP A 121 -16.79 26.27 7.52
CA TRP A 121 -16.48 27.64 7.13
C TRP A 121 -17.51 28.21 6.12
N ARG A 122 -17.97 27.41 5.16
CA ARG A 122 -18.99 27.85 4.18
C ARG A 122 -20.33 28.18 4.84
N GLU A 123 -20.74 27.35 5.80
CA GLU A 123 -21.96 27.57 6.58
C GLU A 123 -21.85 28.82 7.46
N GLU A 124 -20.76 28.95 8.21
CA GLU A 124 -20.48 30.13 9.04
C GLU A 124 -20.40 31.41 8.20
N PHE A 125 -19.73 31.36 7.04
CA PHE A 125 -19.62 32.50 6.13
C PHE A 125 -20.99 32.91 5.58
N SER A 126 -21.85 31.94 5.23
CA SER A 126 -23.23 32.23 4.80
C SER A 126 -24.03 32.91 5.90
N GLY A 127 -23.96 32.41 7.13
CA GLY A 127 -24.64 33.03 8.27
C GLY A 127 -24.14 34.47 8.52
N TRP A 128 -22.83 34.68 8.46
CA TRP A 128 -22.25 36.02 8.57
C TRP A 128 -22.70 36.96 7.45
N GLN A 129 -22.88 36.47 6.22
CA GLN A 129 -23.39 37.29 5.12
C GLN A 129 -24.83 37.76 5.36
N ASP A 130 -25.68 36.89 5.90
CA ASP A 130 -27.06 37.22 6.28
C ASP A 130 -27.07 38.26 7.42
N ASP A 131 -26.26 38.06 8.47
CA ASP A 131 -26.07 39.03 9.56
C ASP A 131 -25.58 40.40 9.06
N LEU A 132 -24.74 40.40 8.02
CA LEU A 132 -24.25 41.62 7.35
C LEU A 132 -25.37 42.39 6.66
N GLU A 133 -26.39 41.70 6.14
CA GLU A 133 -27.56 42.34 5.54
C GLU A 133 -28.43 43.01 6.61
N GLU A 134 -28.71 42.31 7.72
CA GLU A 134 -29.41 42.87 8.87
C GLU A 134 -28.68 44.08 9.44
N TRP A 135 -27.36 43.96 9.64
CA TRP A 135 -26.53 45.07 10.12
C TRP A 135 -26.59 46.26 9.17
N ARG A 136 -26.51 46.04 7.86
CA ARG A 136 -26.55 47.11 6.85
C ARG A 136 -27.90 47.84 6.85
N MET A 137 -29.00 47.14 7.07
CA MET A 137 -30.32 47.76 7.24
C MET A 137 -30.36 48.62 8.51
N SER A 138 -30.00 48.04 9.65
CA SER A 138 -29.99 48.73 10.95
C SER A 138 -29.08 49.96 10.95
N PHE A 139 -27.92 49.86 10.29
CA PHE A 139 -26.98 50.98 10.13
C PHE A 139 -27.57 52.10 9.26
N SER A 140 -28.28 51.75 8.19
CA SER A 140 -29.00 52.72 7.36
C SER A 140 -30.09 53.43 8.16
N ASP A 141 -30.87 52.70 8.96
CA ASP A 141 -31.93 53.29 9.79
C ASP A 141 -31.35 54.28 10.80
N TYR A 142 -30.28 53.89 11.50
CA TYR A 142 -29.56 54.76 12.44
C TYR A 142 -29.05 56.05 11.78
N GLN A 143 -28.53 55.99 10.55
CA GLN A 143 -28.07 57.18 9.83
C GLN A 143 -29.21 58.14 9.45
N ASN A 144 -30.43 57.62 9.26
CA ASN A 144 -31.59 58.37 8.82
C ASN A 144 -32.52 58.80 9.97
N GLU A 145 -32.25 58.38 11.20
CA GLU A 145 -33.01 58.83 12.37
C GLU A 145 -32.73 60.31 12.68
N PRO A 146 -33.78 61.12 12.95
CA PRO A 146 -33.59 62.51 13.36
C PRO A 146 -32.89 62.55 14.72
N THR A 147 -31.75 63.24 14.81
CA THR A 147 -31.01 63.41 16.05
C THR A 147 -31.91 64.07 17.10
N CYS A 148 -31.96 63.49 18.31
CA CYS A 148 -32.71 64.09 19.41
C CYS A 148 -32.21 65.52 19.67
N GLU A 149 -33.10 66.51 19.56
CA GLU A 149 -32.80 67.88 19.96
C GLU A 149 -32.62 67.92 21.49
N THR A 150 -31.43 68.36 21.92
CA THR A 150 -31.02 68.55 23.32
C THR A 150 -31.65 69.78 23.96
#